data_AF-A0AA89C9H0-F1
#
_entry.id   AF-A0AA89C9H0-F1
#
_cell.length_a   1.000
_cell.length_b   1.000
_cell.length_c   1.000
_cell.angle_alpha   90.00
_cell.angle_beta   90.00
_cell.angle_gamma   90.00
#
_symmetry.space_group_name_H-M   'P 1'
#
loop_
_entity.id
_entity.type
_entity.pdbx_description
1 polymer ?
#
loop_
_entity_poly.entity_id
_entity_poly.type
_entity_poly.pdbx_seq_one_letter_code
_entity_poly.pdbx_strand_id
1 'polypeptide(L)'
;MVSFTNVIFVFVLLIVHTEGKGHLKNKDDIRDTVQKLFDTIRNMQATRDTVAIPPFKYAEFRGVYESDVKLYFHGSPVESAMRYGFGIWDNNMFATAWVTSCLLEAYHYGNAPKPSEEQIMMSIEFMYKNYHNKNLNYTNSIMAFWPQLYDEGYQAYVSTPVNLLAMFNSTYLIDWDTVYQELDKAGLTEIATTIQHLLRTREGYAHVFHIPPDFDDTSVNLGLGSLLKDLITEFPQSSVLWQSKNSNLSSVFNGLKHYAYRPNGGDRRVNTIDTRTYFYMRRFLENATMENKSVALVTTWVQDLVDIKTEYFKGIITPSNVNNVDITVSANALFGITNSVLTGLVTTEVLDDPEIEQIYVNTSTMIAFQIHTNFSGRPDLALTYYPSVMEFYWFVSRTYAQLQRRHRATGLPHEVMYTVMSTLEEALRTTMTEDVIKQAVYNGTEEAYYDDFLGDGDKDENNKSIRFGEDRLYTTGMAINALITTWTYYDDNTGHLHWHSDTPDGVKKTVSAAVTFLNQHILSGEYEPWNAFFSGSFKGHGTSWSEYPANRYEFFNGTKITDIHHYYGGETIRGMEGVVNETWYQEELKARHSPIDFHGFNRDPEYFPFWCSEAYTYVISMLALSTYDNIA
;
A
#
# COMPACT_ATOMS: atom_id res chain seq x y z
N MET A 1 -6.06 -24.54 35.13
CA MET A 1 -5.28 -23.67 34.22
C MET A 1 -6.15 -23.02 33.14
N VAL A 2 -7.16 -23.70 32.59
CA VAL A 2 -8.12 -23.14 31.59
C VAL A 2 -8.92 -21.92 32.09
N SER A 3 -9.28 -21.87 33.37
CA SER A 3 -10.05 -20.75 33.96
C SER A 3 -9.28 -19.43 34.09
N PHE A 4 -7.94 -19.45 34.09
CA PHE A 4 -7.14 -18.22 34.25
C PHE A 4 -6.95 -17.50 32.90
N THR A 5 -6.82 -18.27 31.80
CA THR A 5 -6.68 -17.73 30.44
C THR A 5 -7.95 -17.02 29.96
N ASN A 6 -9.13 -17.55 30.29
CA ASN A 6 -10.42 -16.98 29.88
C ASN A 6 -10.72 -15.64 30.55
N VAL A 7 -10.32 -15.47 31.82
CA VAL A 7 -10.51 -14.20 32.56
C VAL A 7 -9.59 -13.11 32.03
N ILE A 8 -8.36 -13.45 31.62
CA ILE A 8 -7.41 -12.48 31.07
C ILE A 8 -7.87 -11.99 29.69
N PHE A 9 -8.42 -12.85 28.84
CA PHE A 9 -8.90 -12.46 27.51
C PHE A 9 -10.05 -11.44 27.59
N VAL A 10 -10.97 -11.61 28.55
CA VAL A 10 -12.04 -10.64 28.83
C VAL A 10 -11.50 -9.35 29.47
N PHE A 11 -10.46 -9.44 30.30
CA PHE A 11 -9.83 -8.25 30.91
C PHE A 11 -9.05 -7.39 29.91
N VAL A 12 -8.40 -7.98 28.90
CA VAL A 12 -7.72 -7.22 27.83
C VAL A 12 -8.72 -6.45 26.97
N LEU A 13 -9.93 -7.00 26.76
CA LEU A 13 -11.02 -6.29 26.08
C LEU A 13 -11.66 -5.16 26.91
N LEU A 14 -11.49 -5.17 28.23
CA LEU A 14 -12.11 -4.21 29.16
C LEU A 14 -11.20 -3.04 29.56
N ILE A 15 -9.93 -3.03 29.16
CA ILE A 15 -8.99 -1.91 29.41
C ILE A 15 -8.85 -1.11 28.12
N VAL A 16 -9.91 -0.39 27.75
CA VAL A 16 -9.78 0.78 26.88
C VAL A 16 -10.51 1.92 27.59
N HIS A 17 -9.82 3.06 27.65
CA HIS A 17 -10.28 4.37 28.13
C HIS A 17 -9.97 4.73 29.59
N THR A 18 -8.83 5.42 29.79
CA THR A 18 -8.76 6.79 30.33
C THR A 18 -7.29 7.23 30.38
N GLU A 19 -6.92 8.23 29.58
CA GLU A 19 -5.82 9.20 29.75
C GLU A 19 -5.55 9.80 28.35
N GLY A 20 -5.43 11.10 28.09
CA GLY A 20 -5.59 12.31 28.87
C GLY A 20 -5.65 13.46 27.85
N LYS A 21 -6.56 14.41 28.02
CA LYS A 21 -6.67 15.58 27.12
C LYS A 21 -5.41 16.45 27.24
N GLY A 22 -4.58 16.41 26.20
CA GLY A 22 -3.40 17.25 26.07
C GLY A 22 -3.75 18.74 26.06
N HIS A 23 -2.98 19.54 26.80
CA HIS A 23 -3.04 21.00 26.75
C HIS A 23 -2.50 21.52 25.41
N LEU A 24 -3.16 22.54 24.86
CA LEU A 24 -2.67 23.35 23.74
C LEU A 24 -1.24 23.82 24.05
N LYS A 25 -0.24 23.19 23.41
CA LYS A 25 1.14 23.68 23.41
C LYS A 25 1.27 24.82 22.40
N ASN A 26 2.18 25.75 22.68
CA ASN A 26 2.59 26.78 21.73
C ASN A 26 3.05 26.14 20.41
N LYS A 27 2.92 26.84 19.27
CA LYS A 27 3.51 26.43 17.99
C LYS A 27 5.00 26.16 18.18
N ASP A 28 5.39 24.89 18.16
CA ASP A 28 6.79 24.47 18.17
C ASP A 28 7.45 24.88 16.82
N ASP A 29 8.73 25.20 16.83
CA ASP A 29 9.50 25.45 15.61
C ASP A 29 9.53 24.16 14.75
N ILE A 30 9.41 24.28 13.42
CA ILE A 30 9.36 23.12 12.52
C ILE A 30 10.58 22.22 12.71
N ARG A 31 11.77 22.80 12.94
CA ARG A 31 13.01 22.02 13.10
C ARG A 31 13.02 21.24 14.42
N ASP A 32 12.46 21.81 15.48
CA ASP A 32 12.30 21.11 16.76
C ASP A 32 11.34 19.92 16.61
N THR A 33 10.24 20.09 15.87
CA THR A 33 9.30 19.00 15.57
C THR A 33 9.95 17.91 14.74
N VAL A 34 10.68 18.26 13.67
CA VAL A 34 11.42 17.32 12.82
C VAL A 34 12.43 16.52 13.64
N GLN A 35 13.18 17.15 14.54
CA GLN A 35 14.14 16.46 15.42
C GLN A 35 13.44 15.47 16.36
N LYS A 36 12.32 15.87 16.99
CA LYS A 36 11.54 14.99 17.87
C LYS A 36 10.94 13.81 17.10
N LEU A 37 10.46 14.03 15.87
CA LEU A 37 9.97 12.95 15.00
C LEU A 37 11.09 11.98 14.67
N PHE A 38 12.26 12.48 14.27
CA PHE A 38 13.43 11.64 13.98
C PHE A 38 13.81 10.75 15.18
N ASP A 39 13.87 11.32 16.38
CA ASP A 39 14.17 10.56 17.60
C ASP A 39 13.08 9.55 17.94
N THR A 40 11.81 9.87 17.70
CA THR A 40 10.67 8.96 17.90
C THR A 40 10.75 7.78 16.95
N ILE A 41 10.90 8.02 15.64
CA ILE A 41 11.02 6.99 14.61
C ILE A 41 12.21 6.07 14.91
N ARG A 42 13.38 6.62 15.25
CA ARG A 42 14.56 5.83 15.61
C ARG A 42 14.28 4.86 16.75
N ASN A 43 13.48 5.27 17.75
CA ASN A 43 13.16 4.43 18.90
C ASN A 43 12.13 3.34 18.59
N MET A 44 11.38 3.45 17.48
CA MET A 44 10.39 2.47 17.05
C MET A 44 10.99 1.31 16.23
N GLN A 45 12.26 1.39 15.83
CA GLN A 45 12.92 0.28 15.15
C GLN A 45 13.27 -0.82 16.16
N ALA A 46 12.85 -2.05 15.89
CA ALA A 46 13.17 -3.19 16.74
C ALA A 46 14.68 -3.47 16.76
N THR A 47 15.31 -3.42 17.93
CA THR A 47 16.77 -3.62 18.07
C THR A 47 17.17 -5.08 18.29
N ARG A 48 16.20 -5.97 18.54
CA ARG A 48 16.42 -7.40 18.81
C ARG A 48 15.23 -8.23 18.37
N ASP A 49 15.46 -9.51 18.07
CA ASP A 49 14.38 -10.46 17.87
C ASP A 49 13.64 -10.71 19.20
N THR A 50 12.31 -10.76 19.16
CA THR A 50 11.47 -11.20 20.28
C THR A 50 10.67 -12.44 19.91
N VAL A 51 10.48 -13.34 20.87
CA VAL A 51 9.71 -14.57 20.67
C VAL A 51 8.22 -14.29 20.91
N ALA A 52 7.38 -14.80 20.02
CA ALA A 52 5.93 -14.75 20.14
C ALA A 52 5.41 -15.61 21.31
N ILE A 53 4.50 -15.04 22.10
CA ILE A 53 3.63 -15.68 23.09
C ILE A 53 2.21 -15.12 22.90
N PRO A 54 1.49 -15.45 21.80
CA PRO A 54 0.16 -14.87 21.54
C PRO A 54 -0.88 -15.29 22.59
N PRO A 55 -1.86 -14.42 22.92
CA PRO A 55 -2.03 -13.04 22.43
C PRO A 55 -1.22 -12.00 23.23
N PHE A 56 -0.39 -12.40 24.18
CA PHE A 56 0.28 -11.50 25.14
C PHE A 56 1.49 -10.77 24.58
N LYS A 57 2.18 -11.41 23.64
CA LYS A 57 3.37 -10.87 23.00
C LYS A 57 3.48 -11.42 21.59
N TYR A 58 3.69 -10.56 20.62
CA TYR A 58 3.96 -10.97 19.24
C TYR A 58 5.46 -11.08 18.99
N ALA A 59 5.85 -11.81 17.94
CA ALA A 59 7.25 -11.83 17.52
C ALA A 59 7.58 -10.52 16.81
N GLU A 60 8.68 -9.90 17.18
CA GLU A 60 9.26 -8.73 16.53
C GLU A 60 10.63 -9.13 15.99
N PHE A 61 10.95 -8.81 14.74
CA PHE A 61 12.26 -9.13 14.16
C PHE A 61 13.19 -7.92 14.19
N ARG A 62 14.45 -8.13 14.56
CA ARG A 62 15.46 -7.06 14.58
C ARG A 62 15.52 -6.36 13.22
N GLY A 63 15.42 -5.03 13.25
CA GLY A 63 15.47 -4.12 12.11
C GLY A 63 14.12 -3.68 11.57
N VAL A 64 13.03 -4.34 11.96
CA VAL A 64 11.66 -3.98 11.54
C VAL A 64 11.19 -2.69 12.20
N TYR A 65 10.41 -1.89 11.49
CA TYR A 65 9.58 -0.83 12.07
C TYR A 65 8.17 -1.35 12.33
N GLU A 66 7.55 -0.88 13.40
CA GLU A 66 6.21 -1.26 13.82
C GLU A 66 5.17 -1.14 12.69
N SER A 67 4.39 -2.21 12.53
CA SER A 67 3.22 -2.28 11.68
C SER A 67 2.24 -3.27 12.29
N ASP A 68 0.96 -2.95 12.31
CA ASP A 68 -0.10 -3.81 12.85
C ASP A 68 -1.13 -4.14 11.79
N VAL A 69 -1.59 -5.40 11.80
CA VAL A 69 -2.85 -5.79 11.17
C VAL A 69 -4.00 -5.45 12.12
N LYS A 70 -4.93 -4.63 11.63
CA LYS A 70 -6.15 -4.22 12.31
C LYS A 70 -7.37 -4.63 11.48
N LEU A 71 -8.55 -4.58 12.09
CA LEU A 71 -9.83 -4.75 11.41
C LEU A 71 -10.59 -3.43 11.46
N TYR A 72 -11.07 -2.98 10.31
CA TYR A 72 -11.80 -1.72 10.21
C TYR A 72 -13.26 -1.87 10.65
N PHE A 73 -13.47 -1.99 11.96
CA PHE A 73 -14.80 -1.85 12.56
C PHE A 73 -15.17 -0.37 12.59
N HIS A 74 -16.38 0.00 12.19
CA HIS A 74 -16.86 1.38 12.27
C HIS A 74 -18.37 1.42 12.47
N GLY A 75 -18.87 2.50 13.07
CA GLY A 75 -20.30 2.67 13.29
C GLY A 75 -20.63 2.89 14.76
N SER A 76 -21.13 1.87 15.45
CA SER A 76 -21.54 1.96 16.86
C SER A 76 -20.35 2.28 17.78
N PRO A 77 -20.58 2.83 18.98
CA PRO A 77 -19.50 2.99 19.97
C PRO A 77 -18.77 1.68 20.31
N VAL A 78 -19.46 0.54 20.21
CA VAL A 78 -18.88 -0.79 20.44
C VAL A 78 -17.94 -1.16 19.29
N GLU A 79 -18.35 -0.95 18.04
CA GLU A 79 -17.51 -1.18 16.85
C GLU A 79 -16.27 -0.29 16.87
N SER A 80 -16.44 1.00 17.19
CA SER A 80 -15.35 1.95 17.38
C SER A 80 -14.36 1.44 18.44
N ALA A 81 -14.84 1.03 19.62
CA ALA A 81 -13.99 0.47 20.67
C ALA A 81 -13.27 -0.83 20.24
N MET A 82 -13.92 -1.69 19.44
CA MET A 82 -13.29 -2.90 18.89
C MET A 82 -12.12 -2.57 17.96
N ARG A 83 -12.21 -1.48 17.18
CA ARG A 83 -11.13 -1.01 16.30
C ARG A 83 -9.86 -0.66 17.09
N TYR A 84 -10.01 -0.07 18.28
CA TYR A 84 -8.90 0.20 19.21
C TYR A 84 -8.39 -1.04 19.94
N GLY A 85 -9.28 -1.99 20.27
CA GLY A 85 -8.92 -3.18 21.04
C GLY A 85 -8.19 -4.28 20.27
N PHE A 86 -8.17 -4.23 18.94
CA PHE A 86 -7.56 -5.25 18.10
C PHE A 86 -6.36 -4.72 17.30
N GLY A 87 -5.21 -5.38 17.46
CA GLY A 87 -4.00 -5.14 16.69
C GLY A 87 -3.06 -6.34 16.78
N ILE A 88 -2.50 -6.76 15.65
CA ILE A 88 -1.54 -7.86 15.57
C ILE A 88 -0.29 -7.34 14.86
N TRP A 89 0.82 -7.31 15.59
CA TRP A 89 2.11 -6.93 15.03
C TRP A 89 2.44 -7.75 13.79
N ASP A 90 2.78 -7.07 12.70
CA ASP A 90 3.16 -7.66 11.43
C ASP A 90 4.62 -7.36 11.11
N ASN A 91 5.36 -8.42 10.75
CA ASN A 91 6.73 -8.28 10.29
C ASN A 91 6.74 -8.26 8.76
N ASN A 92 6.13 -7.25 8.14
CA ASN A 92 6.23 -7.04 6.70
C ASN A 92 7.47 -6.21 6.34
N MET A 93 7.99 -6.42 5.13
CA MET A 93 9.10 -5.60 4.65
C MET A 93 8.65 -4.22 4.15
N PHE A 94 7.42 -4.10 3.67
CA PHE A 94 6.88 -2.89 3.04
C PHE A 94 7.01 -1.64 3.93
N ALA A 95 6.46 -1.68 5.15
CA ALA A 95 6.52 -0.54 6.07
C ALA A 95 7.97 -0.17 6.41
N THR A 96 8.83 -1.18 6.61
CA THR A 96 10.25 -0.96 6.92
C THR A 96 11.00 -0.33 5.75
N ALA A 97 10.72 -0.77 4.51
CA ALA A 97 11.31 -0.23 3.30
C ALA A 97 10.92 1.23 3.07
N TRP A 98 9.64 1.56 3.30
CA TRP A 98 9.13 2.93 3.19
C TRP A 98 9.67 3.83 4.27
N VAL A 99 9.64 3.42 5.55
CA VAL A 99 10.23 4.22 6.62
C VAL A 99 11.70 4.52 6.35
N THR A 100 12.45 3.51 5.89
CA THR A 100 13.86 3.68 5.55
C THR A 100 14.06 4.64 4.37
N SER A 101 13.24 4.51 3.32
CA SER A 101 13.30 5.39 2.15
C SER A 101 12.95 6.83 2.50
N CYS A 102 11.89 7.06 3.28
CA CYS A 102 11.48 8.39 3.73
C CYS A 102 12.51 9.04 4.67
N LEU A 103 13.19 8.28 5.52
CA LEU A 103 14.30 8.80 6.33
C LEU A 103 15.44 9.34 5.45
N LEU A 104 15.80 8.60 4.39
CA LEU A 104 16.84 9.01 3.43
C LEU A 104 16.39 10.22 2.61
N GLU A 105 15.15 10.23 2.13
CA GLU A 105 14.58 11.35 1.37
C GLU A 105 14.43 12.62 2.21
N ALA A 106 14.00 12.50 3.46
CA ALA A 106 13.84 13.64 4.36
C ALA A 106 15.18 14.28 4.72
N TYR A 107 16.25 13.49 4.77
CA TYR A 107 17.63 13.95 4.93
C TYR A 107 18.19 14.55 3.64
N HIS A 108 17.93 13.93 2.49
CA HIS A 108 18.54 14.34 1.21
C HIS A 108 17.83 15.55 0.59
N TYR A 109 16.51 15.57 0.59
CA TYR A 109 15.70 16.62 -0.03
C TYR A 109 15.18 17.66 0.97
N GLY A 110 15.26 17.36 2.27
CA GLY A 110 14.80 18.24 3.35
C GLY A 110 15.89 18.52 4.38
N ASN A 111 15.52 19.23 5.44
CA ASN A 111 16.42 19.57 6.54
C ASN A 111 16.39 18.55 7.69
N ALA A 112 16.04 17.28 7.44
CA ALA A 112 15.97 16.27 8.50
C ALA A 112 17.36 15.81 8.94
N PRO A 113 17.52 15.35 10.20
CA PRO A 113 18.77 14.76 10.66
C PRO A 113 19.18 13.54 9.82
N LYS A 114 20.49 13.38 9.62
CA LYS A 114 21.04 12.21 8.95
C LYS A 114 20.78 10.93 9.77
N PRO A 115 20.11 9.90 9.22
CA PRO A 115 20.02 8.59 9.89
C PRO A 115 21.42 7.98 10.04
N SER A 116 21.62 7.15 11.07
CA SER A 116 22.90 6.45 11.23
C SER A 116 23.01 5.31 10.20
N GLU A 117 24.24 4.99 9.80
CA GLU A 117 24.50 3.84 8.92
C GLU A 117 23.97 2.53 9.54
N GLU A 118 24.14 2.36 10.86
CA GLU A 118 23.63 1.19 11.59
C GLU A 118 22.09 1.07 11.51
N GLN A 119 21.36 2.19 11.62
CA GLN A 119 19.90 2.21 11.53
C GLN A 119 19.43 1.73 10.15
N ILE A 120 20.08 2.19 9.08
CA ILE A 120 19.76 1.79 7.71
C ILE A 120 20.16 0.34 7.44
N MET A 121 21.35 -0.07 7.90
CA MET A 121 21.83 -1.45 7.76
C MET A 121 20.91 -2.45 8.47
N MET A 122 20.37 -2.11 9.64
CA MET A 122 19.41 -2.96 10.35
C MET A 122 18.14 -3.20 9.52
N SER A 123 17.58 -2.16 8.89
CA SER A 123 16.43 -2.30 8.00
C SER A 123 16.75 -3.21 6.81
N ILE A 124 17.91 -3.00 6.18
CA ILE A 124 18.40 -3.81 5.06
C ILE A 124 18.54 -5.28 5.52
N GLU A 125 19.25 -5.55 6.60
CA GLU A 125 19.40 -6.90 7.17
C GLU A 125 18.05 -7.60 7.40
N PHE A 126 17.07 -6.87 7.94
CA PHE A 126 15.71 -7.36 8.13
C PHE A 126 15.05 -7.74 6.79
N MET A 127 15.03 -6.83 5.80
CA MET A 127 14.42 -7.09 4.50
C MET A 127 15.09 -8.23 3.72
N TYR A 128 16.35 -8.58 4.03
CA TYR A 128 17.01 -9.74 3.44
C TYR A 128 16.88 -11.03 4.27
N LYS A 129 16.33 -10.94 5.48
CA LYS A 129 16.04 -12.09 6.34
C LYS A 129 14.73 -12.75 5.89
N ASN A 130 14.82 -13.48 4.78
CA ASN A 130 13.77 -14.35 4.22
C ASN A 130 12.75 -13.72 3.26
N TYR A 131 12.87 -12.48 2.80
CA TYR A 131 11.85 -11.88 1.91
C TYR A 131 12.11 -12.05 0.41
N HIS A 132 13.32 -12.47 -0.01
CA HIS A 132 13.55 -12.82 -1.41
C HIS A 132 12.70 -14.01 -1.85
N ASN A 133 12.34 -14.05 -3.13
CA ASN A 133 11.71 -15.24 -3.71
C ASN A 133 12.69 -16.42 -3.73
N LYS A 134 12.50 -17.36 -2.80
CA LYS A 134 13.32 -18.58 -2.63
C LYS A 134 12.82 -19.76 -3.46
N ASN A 135 11.68 -19.65 -4.13
CA ASN A 135 11.16 -20.70 -5.01
C ASN A 135 11.81 -20.71 -6.39
N LEU A 136 12.64 -19.70 -6.70
CA LEU A 136 13.46 -19.66 -7.90
C LEU A 136 14.79 -20.38 -7.65
N ASN A 137 15.23 -21.18 -8.63
CA ASN A 137 16.49 -21.93 -8.56
C ASN A 137 17.73 -21.10 -8.94
N TYR A 138 17.60 -19.77 -8.97
CA TYR A 138 18.67 -18.83 -9.27
C TYR A 138 18.56 -17.59 -8.37
N THR A 139 19.68 -16.92 -8.15
CA THR A 139 19.72 -15.65 -7.42
C THR A 139 18.87 -14.60 -8.13
N ASN A 140 17.97 -13.96 -7.40
CA ASN A 140 17.05 -12.97 -7.93
C ASN A 140 16.91 -11.79 -6.94
N SER A 141 16.26 -10.72 -7.38
CA SER A 141 15.97 -9.53 -6.59
C SER A 141 14.47 -9.30 -6.45
N ILE A 142 13.66 -10.36 -6.64
CA ILE A 142 12.21 -10.33 -6.45
C ILE A 142 11.94 -10.50 -4.95
N MET A 143 11.06 -9.67 -4.41
CA MET A 143 10.74 -9.57 -3.00
C MET A 143 9.29 -9.97 -2.73
N ALA A 144 9.03 -10.45 -1.52
CA ALA A 144 7.69 -10.76 -1.03
C ALA A 144 7.37 -9.89 0.18
N PHE A 145 6.10 -9.53 0.36
CA PHE A 145 5.61 -8.72 1.49
C PHE A 145 5.96 -9.30 2.86
N TRP A 146 5.82 -10.62 3.02
CA TRP A 146 6.10 -11.37 4.25
C TRP A 146 7.35 -12.26 4.13
N PRO A 147 7.94 -12.67 5.27
CA PRO A 147 9.06 -13.61 5.25
C PRO A 147 8.63 -14.95 4.64
N GLN A 148 9.46 -15.48 3.75
CA GLN A 148 9.31 -16.81 3.18
C GLN A 148 9.96 -17.88 4.06
N LEU A 149 9.13 -18.77 4.60
CA LEU A 149 9.54 -19.93 5.37
C LEU A 149 9.29 -21.21 4.56
N TYR A 150 10.18 -22.19 4.68
CA TYR A 150 9.98 -23.48 4.02
C TYR A 150 8.87 -24.26 4.75
N ASP A 151 7.86 -24.67 4.01
CA ASP A 151 6.77 -25.51 4.50
C ASP A 151 6.97 -26.95 3.99
N GLU A 152 7.11 -27.89 4.92
CA GLU A 152 7.31 -29.31 4.61
C GLU A 152 6.06 -29.97 4.01
N GLY A 153 4.86 -29.48 4.33
CA GLY A 153 3.61 -29.99 3.75
C GLY A 153 3.49 -29.62 2.29
N TYR A 154 3.87 -28.39 1.93
CA TYR A 154 3.83 -27.89 0.56
C TYR A 154 5.11 -28.16 -0.25
N GLN A 155 6.20 -28.56 0.42
CA GLN A 155 7.53 -28.72 -0.18
C GLN A 155 8.00 -27.46 -0.94
N ALA A 156 7.67 -26.28 -0.41
CA ALA A 156 7.93 -24.99 -1.02
C ALA A 156 8.17 -23.91 0.04
N TYR A 157 8.78 -22.80 -0.37
CA TYR A 157 8.84 -21.60 0.47
C TYR A 157 7.54 -20.82 0.33
N VAL A 158 6.93 -20.44 1.46
CA VAL A 158 5.65 -19.72 1.47
C VAL A 158 5.77 -18.45 2.29
N SER A 159 5.25 -17.35 1.74
CA SER A 159 5.22 -16.02 2.35
C SER A 159 4.00 -15.92 3.26
N THR A 160 4.20 -15.71 4.57
CA THR A 160 3.08 -15.72 5.54
C THR A 160 3.23 -14.73 6.70
N PRO A 161 2.13 -14.18 7.24
CA PRO A 161 2.15 -13.32 8.41
C PRO A 161 2.27 -14.16 9.67
N VAL A 162 3.50 -14.33 10.16
CA VAL A 162 3.85 -15.24 11.27
C VAL A 162 2.96 -15.04 12.50
N ASN A 163 2.76 -13.80 12.92
CA ASN A 163 1.98 -13.50 14.13
C ASN A 163 0.48 -13.68 13.93
N LEU A 164 -0.05 -13.38 12.75
CA LEU A 164 -1.48 -13.54 12.44
C LEU A 164 -1.86 -15.02 12.39
N LEU A 165 -1.05 -15.85 11.74
CA LEU A 165 -1.25 -17.31 11.76
C LEU A 165 -1.07 -17.89 13.17
N ALA A 166 -0.08 -17.40 13.94
CA ALA A 166 0.09 -17.82 15.33
C ALA A 166 -1.12 -17.42 16.21
N MET A 167 -1.70 -16.24 16.00
CA MET A 167 -2.91 -15.79 16.68
C MET A 167 -4.09 -16.70 16.33
N PHE A 168 -4.33 -16.99 15.04
CA PHE A 168 -5.36 -17.95 14.63
C PHE A 168 -5.17 -19.33 15.25
N ASN A 169 -3.96 -19.85 15.30
CA ASN A 169 -3.67 -21.13 15.94
C ASN A 169 -3.96 -21.10 17.45
N SER A 170 -3.69 -19.97 18.13
CA SER A 170 -3.99 -19.83 19.55
C SER A 170 -5.49 -19.87 19.86
N THR A 171 -6.34 -19.47 18.90
CA THR A 171 -7.81 -19.49 19.09
C THR A 171 -8.37 -20.90 19.31
N TYR A 172 -7.67 -21.95 18.86
CA TYR A 172 -8.05 -23.34 19.11
C TYR A 172 -7.88 -23.78 20.57
N LEU A 173 -7.12 -23.02 21.36
CA LEU A 173 -6.85 -23.31 22.77
C LEU A 173 -7.86 -22.66 23.71
N ILE A 174 -8.75 -21.82 23.17
CA ILE A 174 -9.74 -21.04 23.93
C ILE A 174 -11.09 -21.76 23.91
N ASP A 175 -11.71 -21.85 25.09
CA ASP A 175 -13.10 -22.30 25.22
C ASP A 175 -14.05 -21.13 24.91
N TRP A 176 -14.36 -20.96 23.63
CA TRP A 176 -15.16 -19.84 23.14
C TRP A 176 -16.60 -19.84 23.64
N ASP A 177 -17.18 -21.01 23.95
CA ASP A 177 -18.54 -21.08 24.50
C ASP A 177 -18.60 -20.37 25.87
N THR A 178 -17.59 -20.57 26.70
CA THR A 178 -17.45 -19.84 27.96
C THR A 178 -17.25 -18.34 27.72
N VAL A 179 -16.40 -17.95 26.76
CA VAL A 179 -16.17 -16.53 26.43
C VAL A 179 -17.46 -15.84 25.97
N TYR A 180 -18.24 -16.47 25.09
CA TYR A 180 -19.52 -15.93 24.62
C TYR A 180 -20.51 -15.74 25.77
N GLN A 181 -20.62 -16.72 26.66
CA GLN A 181 -21.50 -16.61 27.83
C GLN A 181 -21.10 -15.45 28.75
N GLU A 182 -19.82 -15.22 28.96
CA GLU A 182 -19.35 -14.09 29.80
C GLU A 182 -19.54 -12.73 29.10
N LEU A 183 -19.28 -12.63 27.80
CA LEU A 183 -19.57 -11.42 27.02
C LEU A 183 -21.07 -11.10 27.04
N ASP A 184 -21.93 -12.09 26.86
CA ASP A 184 -23.39 -11.92 26.92
C ASP A 184 -23.85 -11.47 28.32
N LYS A 185 -23.30 -12.05 29.40
CA LYS A 185 -23.58 -11.59 30.78
C LYS A 185 -23.16 -10.15 31.02
N ALA A 186 -22.08 -9.71 30.36
CA ALA A 186 -21.59 -8.33 30.42
C ALA A 186 -22.36 -7.36 29.49
N GLY A 187 -23.33 -7.85 28.71
CA GLY A 187 -24.07 -7.04 27.73
C GLY A 187 -23.32 -6.76 26.43
N LEU A 188 -22.25 -7.51 26.15
CA LEU A 188 -21.36 -7.36 24.98
C LEU A 188 -21.71 -8.36 23.86
N THR A 189 -22.99 -8.63 23.64
CA THR A 189 -23.49 -9.62 22.65
C THR A 189 -23.07 -9.28 21.21
N GLU A 190 -22.94 -7.99 20.89
CA GLU A 190 -22.44 -7.53 19.59
C GLU A 190 -20.99 -7.98 19.36
N ILE A 191 -20.12 -7.79 20.36
CA ILE A 191 -18.72 -8.27 20.34
C ILE A 191 -18.69 -9.80 20.21
N ALA A 192 -19.52 -10.50 20.98
CA ALA A 192 -19.60 -11.97 20.91
C ALA A 192 -19.97 -12.45 19.50
N THR A 193 -20.94 -11.79 18.85
CA THR A 193 -21.39 -12.10 17.50
C THR A 193 -20.28 -11.87 16.47
N THR A 194 -19.55 -10.75 16.57
CA THR A 194 -18.42 -10.43 15.69
C THR A 194 -17.29 -11.46 15.83
N ILE A 195 -16.92 -11.82 17.06
CA ILE A 195 -15.91 -12.86 17.31
C ILE A 195 -16.36 -14.21 16.72
N GLN A 196 -17.63 -14.60 16.91
CA GLN A 196 -18.18 -15.81 16.29
C GLN A 196 -18.04 -15.78 14.76
N HIS A 197 -18.32 -14.63 14.13
CA HIS A 197 -18.19 -14.49 12.69
C HIS A 197 -16.73 -14.65 12.24
N LEU A 198 -15.79 -13.95 12.88
CA LEU A 198 -14.35 -14.04 12.60
C LEU A 198 -13.80 -15.47 12.75
N LEU A 199 -14.21 -16.20 13.79
CA LEU A 199 -13.75 -17.56 14.00
C LEU A 199 -14.33 -18.54 12.98
N ARG A 200 -15.55 -18.30 12.49
CA ARG A 200 -16.14 -19.09 11.39
C ARG A 200 -15.40 -18.87 10.06
N THR A 201 -14.84 -17.69 9.84
CA THR A 201 -14.11 -17.33 8.61
C THR A 201 -12.59 -17.48 8.73
N ARG A 202 -12.07 -17.85 9.91
CA ARG A 202 -10.63 -18.04 10.20
C ARG A 202 -9.89 -18.86 9.16
N GLU A 203 -10.41 -20.01 8.75
CA GLU A 203 -9.73 -20.89 7.78
C GLU A 203 -9.61 -20.22 6.41
N GLY A 204 -10.62 -19.44 6.01
CA GLY A 204 -10.58 -18.66 4.78
C GLY A 204 -9.47 -17.59 4.82
N TYR A 205 -9.36 -16.86 5.94
CA TYR A 205 -8.28 -15.89 6.14
C TYR A 205 -6.91 -16.56 6.16
N ALA A 206 -6.75 -17.64 6.94
CA ALA A 206 -5.50 -18.38 7.01
C ALA A 206 -5.06 -18.89 5.63
N HIS A 207 -6.00 -19.36 4.81
CA HIS A 207 -5.70 -19.81 3.45
C HIS A 207 -5.16 -18.68 2.56
N VAL A 208 -5.81 -17.52 2.52
CA VAL A 208 -5.40 -16.40 1.64
C VAL A 208 -4.15 -15.65 2.10
N PHE A 209 -3.65 -15.89 3.31
CA PHE A 209 -2.41 -15.30 3.84
C PHE A 209 -1.13 -16.00 3.41
N HIS A 210 -1.18 -16.72 2.29
CA HIS A 210 -0.03 -17.36 1.66
C HIS A 210 0.19 -16.78 0.26
N ILE A 211 0.56 -15.50 0.20
CA ILE A 211 0.59 -14.72 -1.05
C ILE A 211 1.90 -14.95 -1.84
N PRO A 212 1.88 -14.79 -3.18
CA PRO A 212 3.11 -14.80 -3.96
C PRO A 212 3.94 -13.53 -3.71
N PRO A 213 5.22 -13.51 -4.13
CA PRO A 213 5.96 -12.27 -4.30
C PRO A 213 5.21 -11.31 -5.24
N ASP A 214 5.47 -10.01 -5.12
CA ASP A 214 4.80 -8.97 -5.89
C ASP A 214 5.78 -7.93 -6.46
N PHE A 215 5.29 -7.15 -7.41
CA PHE A 215 6.05 -6.04 -7.99
C PHE A 215 6.07 -4.80 -7.12
N ASP A 216 5.35 -4.79 -6.01
CA ASP A 216 5.30 -3.65 -5.13
C ASP A 216 6.53 -3.59 -4.23
N ASP A 217 6.68 -4.58 -3.34
CA ASP A 217 7.85 -4.73 -2.47
C ASP A 217 9.14 -4.82 -3.28
N THR A 218 9.09 -5.48 -4.43
CA THR A 218 10.22 -5.56 -5.37
C THR A 218 10.64 -4.18 -5.86
N SER A 219 9.68 -3.31 -6.20
CA SER A 219 9.97 -1.99 -6.75
C SER A 219 10.29 -0.95 -5.69
N VAL A 220 9.68 -1.05 -4.51
CA VAL A 220 10.05 -0.26 -3.33
C VAL A 220 11.50 -0.58 -2.93
N ASN A 221 11.88 -1.86 -2.92
CA ASN A 221 13.27 -2.26 -2.67
C ASN A 221 14.24 -1.73 -3.74
N LEU A 222 13.85 -1.77 -5.03
CA LEU A 222 14.64 -1.19 -6.11
C LEU A 222 14.81 0.33 -5.95
N GLY A 223 13.74 1.03 -5.56
CA GLY A 223 13.77 2.46 -5.25
C GLY A 223 14.70 2.80 -4.09
N LEU A 224 14.68 2.01 -3.01
CA LEU A 224 15.64 2.15 -1.90
C LEU A 224 17.08 1.95 -2.38
N GLY A 225 17.34 0.95 -3.22
CA GLY A 225 18.65 0.73 -3.82
C GLY A 225 19.14 1.94 -4.62
N SER A 226 18.24 2.59 -5.38
CA SER A 226 18.55 3.82 -6.11
C SER A 226 18.88 4.99 -5.19
N LEU A 227 18.13 5.18 -4.10
CA LEU A 227 18.44 6.22 -3.10
C LEU A 227 19.82 5.98 -2.46
N LEU A 228 20.14 4.74 -2.07
CA LEU A 228 21.45 4.37 -1.53
C LEU A 228 22.59 4.51 -2.55
N LYS A 229 22.26 4.42 -3.85
CA LYS A 229 23.22 4.63 -4.93
C LYS A 229 23.53 6.11 -5.11
N ASP A 230 22.52 6.97 -5.08
CA ASP A 230 22.69 8.43 -5.11
C ASP A 230 23.44 8.94 -3.86
N LEU A 231 23.18 8.33 -2.70
CA LEU A 231 23.79 8.71 -1.40
C LEU A 231 24.98 7.82 -1.01
N ILE A 232 25.68 7.24 -1.98
CA ILE A 232 26.76 6.27 -1.72
C ILE A 232 27.92 6.86 -0.92
N THR A 233 28.15 8.17 -1.02
CA THR A 233 29.19 8.87 -0.25
C THR A 233 28.82 9.02 1.22
N GLU A 234 27.53 9.12 1.52
CA GLU A 234 26.97 9.32 2.84
C GLU A 234 26.66 8.00 3.55
N PHE A 235 26.29 6.96 2.80
CA PHE A 235 25.90 5.63 3.29
C PHE A 235 26.62 4.48 2.54
N PRO A 236 27.97 4.46 2.53
CA PRO A 236 28.73 3.50 1.74
C PRO A 236 28.51 2.05 2.16
N GLN A 237 28.39 1.76 3.47
CA GLN A 237 28.23 0.40 3.98
C GLN A 237 26.82 -0.13 3.68
N SER A 238 25.81 0.73 3.85
CA SER A 238 24.42 0.41 3.54
C SER A 238 24.24 0.13 2.05
N SER A 239 24.83 0.95 1.19
CA SER A 239 24.82 0.78 -0.26
C SER A 239 25.48 -0.54 -0.69
N VAL A 240 26.66 -0.85 -0.15
CA VAL A 240 27.36 -2.13 -0.40
C VAL A 240 26.56 -3.32 0.10
N LEU A 241 25.97 -3.22 1.29
CA LEU A 241 25.15 -4.30 1.85
C LEU A 241 23.93 -4.58 0.96
N TRP A 242 23.17 -3.54 0.59
CA TRP A 242 22.03 -3.67 -0.31
C TRP A 242 22.43 -4.31 -1.65
N GLN A 243 23.51 -3.82 -2.26
CA GLN A 243 24.00 -4.34 -3.54
C GLN A 243 24.42 -5.82 -3.45
N SER A 244 25.02 -6.23 -2.32
CA SER A 244 25.44 -7.62 -2.10
C SER A 244 24.26 -8.59 -2.03
N LYS A 245 23.07 -8.08 -1.67
CA LYS A 245 21.85 -8.88 -1.55
C LYS A 245 21.02 -8.87 -2.84
N ASN A 246 21.09 -7.79 -3.63
CA ASN A 246 20.41 -7.68 -4.94
C ASN A 246 21.36 -7.85 -6.12
N SER A 247 22.12 -8.94 -6.12
CA SER A 247 23.14 -9.17 -7.14
C SER A 247 22.58 -9.47 -8.55
N ASN A 248 21.28 -9.72 -8.70
CA ASN A 248 20.65 -9.99 -10.00
C ASN A 248 19.41 -9.12 -10.26
N LEU A 249 19.62 -7.82 -10.49
CA LEU A 249 18.54 -6.88 -10.83
C LEU A 249 17.84 -7.21 -12.15
N SER A 250 18.49 -7.90 -13.09
CA SER A 250 17.86 -8.32 -14.35
C SER A 250 16.65 -9.23 -14.15
N SER A 251 16.60 -9.96 -13.03
CA SER A 251 15.46 -10.81 -12.67
C SER A 251 14.16 -10.03 -12.48
N VAL A 252 14.22 -8.77 -12.02
CA VAL A 252 13.05 -7.90 -11.85
C VAL A 252 12.43 -7.56 -13.21
N PHE A 253 13.25 -7.12 -14.16
CA PHE A 253 12.79 -6.77 -15.52
C PHE A 253 12.33 -8.00 -16.31
N ASN A 254 13.00 -9.13 -16.15
CA ASN A 254 12.52 -10.40 -16.72
C ASN A 254 11.14 -10.79 -16.14
N GLY A 255 10.95 -10.61 -14.84
CA GLY A 255 9.64 -10.75 -14.20
C GLY A 255 8.61 -9.82 -14.83
N LEU A 256 8.89 -8.51 -14.89
CA LEU A 256 7.97 -7.52 -15.45
C LEU A 256 7.48 -7.91 -16.85
N LYS A 257 8.39 -8.35 -17.74
CA LYS A 257 8.00 -8.83 -19.09
C LYS A 257 7.14 -10.08 -19.03
N HIS A 258 7.51 -11.03 -18.19
CA HIS A 258 6.86 -12.33 -18.11
C HIS A 258 5.42 -12.22 -17.61
N TYR A 259 5.18 -11.38 -16.62
CA TYR A 259 3.91 -11.28 -15.89
C TYR A 259 3.01 -10.11 -16.31
N ALA A 260 3.50 -9.21 -17.17
CA ALA A 260 2.73 -8.04 -17.59
C ALA A 260 1.41 -8.41 -18.27
N TYR A 261 0.33 -7.71 -17.90
CA TYR A 261 -0.99 -7.88 -18.48
C TYR A 261 -1.02 -7.37 -19.94
N ARG A 262 -1.43 -8.23 -20.87
CA ARG A 262 -1.44 -7.98 -22.32
C ARG A 262 -2.81 -8.29 -22.93
N PRO A 263 -3.80 -7.38 -22.80
CA PRO A 263 -5.19 -7.65 -23.18
C PRO A 263 -5.40 -7.87 -24.69
N ASN A 264 -4.58 -7.26 -25.53
CA ASN A 264 -4.69 -7.39 -26.99
C ASN A 264 -3.96 -8.63 -27.53
N GLY A 265 -3.24 -9.37 -26.68
CA GLY A 265 -2.47 -10.56 -27.06
C GLY A 265 -3.32 -11.84 -27.10
N GLY A 266 -2.87 -12.81 -27.89
CA GLY A 266 -3.46 -14.15 -27.92
C GLY A 266 -2.99 -15.08 -26.80
N ASP A 267 -2.02 -14.65 -25.99
CA ASP A 267 -1.50 -15.45 -24.88
C ASP A 267 -2.45 -15.43 -23.69
N ARG A 268 -3.20 -16.52 -23.53
CA ARG A 268 -4.17 -16.72 -22.46
C ARG A 268 -3.56 -16.72 -21.06
N ARG A 269 -2.23 -16.75 -20.91
CA ARG A 269 -1.55 -16.66 -19.62
C ARG A 269 -1.62 -15.26 -19.02
N VAL A 270 -1.55 -14.25 -19.88
CA VAL A 270 -1.35 -12.84 -19.50
C VAL A 270 -2.39 -11.89 -20.10
N ASN A 271 -3.32 -12.38 -20.93
CA ASN A 271 -4.43 -11.57 -21.44
C ASN A 271 -5.70 -11.65 -20.58
N THR A 272 -5.66 -12.37 -19.46
CA THR A 272 -6.79 -12.55 -18.53
C THR A 272 -6.48 -11.86 -17.21
N ILE A 273 -7.43 -11.10 -16.68
CA ILE A 273 -7.25 -10.29 -15.46
C ILE A 273 -8.47 -10.37 -14.52
N ASP A 274 -8.27 -10.00 -13.25
CA ASP A 274 -9.35 -9.81 -12.26
C ASP A 274 -10.46 -8.91 -12.82
N THR A 275 -11.71 -9.29 -12.57
CA THR A 275 -12.89 -8.63 -13.15
C THR A 275 -13.11 -7.20 -12.63
N ARG A 276 -12.62 -6.88 -11.43
CA ARG A 276 -12.63 -5.52 -10.86
C ARG A 276 -11.60 -4.65 -11.57
N THR A 277 -10.42 -5.21 -11.79
CA THR A 277 -9.35 -4.56 -12.55
C THR A 277 -9.84 -4.22 -13.96
N TYR A 278 -10.50 -5.15 -14.64
CA TYR A 278 -11.10 -4.85 -15.94
C TYR A 278 -12.15 -3.74 -15.86
N PHE A 279 -13.03 -3.75 -14.85
CA PHE A 279 -14.09 -2.75 -14.69
C PHE A 279 -13.53 -1.31 -14.67
N TYR A 280 -12.57 -1.01 -13.80
CA TYR A 280 -12.05 0.36 -13.67
C TYR A 280 -11.14 0.76 -14.83
N MET A 281 -10.49 -0.19 -15.51
CA MET A 281 -9.62 0.09 -16.67
C MET A 281 -10.33 0.02 -18.02
N ARG A 282 -11.58 -0.45 -18.09
CA ARG A 282 -12.23 -0.79 -19.36
C ARG A 282 -12.14 0.31 -20.41
N ARG A 283 -12.45 1.55 -20.04
CA ARG A 283 -12.40 2.70 -20.97
C ARG A 283 -11.00 2.98 -21.48
N PHE A 284 -9.97 2.83 -20.65
CA PHE A 284 -8.58 2.94 -21.07
C PHE A 284 -8.23 1.86 -22.11
N LEU A 285 -8.63 0.61 -21.86
CA LEU A 285 -8.39 -0.51 -22.77
C LEU A 285 -9.14 -0.38 -24.10
N GLU A 286 -10.37 0.11 -24.07
CA GLU A 286 -11.17 0.40 -25.26
C GLU A 286 -10.55 1.52 -26.10
N ASN A 287 -10.12 2.62 -25.47
CA ASN A 287 -9.44 3.72 -26.15
C ASN A 287 -8.15 3.23 -26.83
N ALA A 288 -7.31 2.47 -26.13
CA ALA A 288 -6.11 1.89 -26.71
C ALA A 288 -6.43 0.98 -27.90
N THR A 289 -7.46 0.15 -27.79
CA THR A 289 -7.90 -0.75 -28.87
C THR A 289 -8.43 0.02 -30.08
N MET A 290 -9.22 1.09 -29.87
CA MET A 290 -9.71 1.96 -30.94
C MET A 290 -8.58 2.68 -31.67
N GLU A 291 -7.51 3.05 -30.96
CA GLU A 291 -6.31 3.66 -31.52
C GLU A 291 -5.32 2.64 -32.10
N ASN A 292 -5.67 1.35 -32.10
CA ASN A 292 -4.81 0.24 -32.53
C ASN A 292 -3.46 0.22 -31.79
N LYS A 293 -3.46 0.60 -30.51
CA LYS A 293 -2.32 0.55 -29.61
C LYS A 293 -2.33 -0.76 -28.82
N SER A 294 -1.16 -1.39 -28.72
CA SER A 294 -0.97 -2.58 -27.90
C SER A 294 -0.68 -2.18 -26.45
N VAL A 295 -1.39 -2.81 -25.51
CA VAL A 295 -1.27 -2.55 -24.07
C VAL A 295 -0.43 -3.63 -23.39
N ALA A 296 0.42 -3.19 -22.47
CA ALA A 296 1.26 -4.00 -21.58
C ALA A 296 1.33 -3.28 -20.24
N LEU A 297 0.80 -3.85 -19.16
CA LEU A 297 0.73 -3.19 -17.86
C LEU A 297 1.41 -4.03 -16.79
N VAL A 298 2.03 -3.36 -15.82
CA VAL A 298 2.51 -4.01 -14.60
C VAL A 298 1.31 -4.62 -13.86
N THR A 299 1.43 -5.89 -13.47
CA THR A 299 0.48 -6.57 -12.60
C THR A 299 0.97 -6.52 -11.16
N THR A 300 0.11 -6.85 -10.20
CA THR A 300 0.52 -6.84 -8.78
C THR A 300 1.43 -8.01 -8.46
N TRP A 301 1.00 -9.23 -8.78
CA TRP A 301 1.67 -10.44 -8.33
C TRP A 301 2.70 -10.95 -9.34
N VAL A 302 3.80 -11.52 -8.87
CA VAL A 302 4.78 -12.25 -9.68
C VAL A 302 4.27 -13.68 -9.88
N GLN A 303 3.12 -13.80 -10.56
CA GLN A 303 2.45 -15.06 -10.86
C GLN A 303 1.52 -14.90 -12.07
N ASP A 304 1.58 -15.83 -13.04
CA ASP A 304 0.63 -15.91 -14.17
C ASP A 304 -0.37 -17.06 -14.00
N LEU A 305 -1.27 -17.25 -14.98
CA LEU A 305 -2.27 -18.33 -14.93
C LEU A 305 -1.71 -19.75 -15.11
N VAL A 306 -0.48 -19.91 -15.59
CA VAL A 306 0.22 -21.20 -15.62
C VAL A 306 0.84 -21.48 -14.27
N ASP A 307 1.51 -20.49 -13.68
CA ASP A 307 2.16 -20.64 -12.39
C ASP A 307 1.15 -20.98 -11.31
N ILE A 308 0.02 -20.24 -11.24
CA ILE A 308 -0.99 -20.46 -10.20
C ILE A 308 -1.54 -21.90 -10.19
N LYS A 309 -1.69 -22.53 -11.37
CA LYS A 309 -2.18 -23.91 -11.47
C LYS A 309 -1.24 -24.92 -10.81
N THR A 310 0.03 -24.56 -10.64
CA THR A 310 1.05 -25.40 -10.00
C THR A 310 1.37 -24.95 -8.58
N GLU A 311 1.42 -23.64 -8.36
CA GLU A 311 1.82 -23.01 -7.10
C GLU A 311 0.70 -23.00 -6.06
N TYR A 312 -0.56 -23.03 -6.48
CA TYR A 312 -1.70 -23.19 -5.57
C TYR A 312 -1.56 -24.45 -4.70
N PHE A 313 -1.10 -25.57 -5.28
CA PHE A 313 -0.85 -26.81 -4.55
C PHE A 313 0.41 -26.79 -3.69
N LYS A 314 1.24 -25.75 -3.84
CA LYS A 314 2.36 -25.43 -2.97
C LYS A 314 1.99 -24.39 -1.91
N GLY A 315 0.69 -24.12 -1.75
CA GLY A 315 0.17 -23.17 -0.78
C GLY A 315 0.32 -21.71 -1.20
N ILE A 316 0.79 -21.38 -2.40
CA ILE A 316 0.97 -19.98 -2.85
C ILE A 316 -0.24 -19.55 -3.67
N ILE A 317 -0.93 -18.50 -3.21
CA ILE A 317 -2.28 -18.15 -3.67
C ILE A 317 -2.36 -16.68 -4.02
N THR A 318 -2.68 -16.39 -5.28
CA THR A 318 -3.14 -15.07 -5.69
C THR A 318 -4.62 -14.91 -5.31
N PRO A 319 -5.03 -13.81 -4.65
CA PRO A 319 -6.44 -13.49 -4.42
C PRO A 319 -7.26 -13.61 -5.71
N SER A 320 -8.43 -14.26 -5.64
CA SER A 320 -9.31 -14.56 -6.79
C SER A 320 -8.76 -15.56 -7.84
N ASN A 321 -7.58 -16.15 -7.60
CA ASN A 321 -6.86 -17.02 -8.54
C ASN A 321 -6.56 -16.41 -9.91
N VAL A 322 -6.57 -15.09 -10.02
CA VAL A 322 -6.24 -14.34 -11.24
C VAL A 322 -5.49 -13.08 -10.83
N ASN A 323 -4.46 -12.72 -11.58
CA ASN A 323 -3.70 -11.52 -11.29
C ASN A 323 -4.56 -10.26 -11.48
N ASN A 324 -4.13 -9.16 -10.88
CA ASN A 324 -4.79 -7.87 -10.92
C ASN A 324 -3.77 -6.78 -11.28
N VAL A 325 -4.28 -5.62 -11.66
CA VAL A 325 -3.50 -4.37 -11.77
C VAL A 325 -4.02 -3.48 -10.66
N ASP A 326 -3.17 -3.21 -9.69
CA ASP A 326 -3.35 -2.13 -8.72
C ASP A 326 -2.50 -0.94 -9.19
N ILE A 327 -3.10 0.25 -9.23
CA ILE A 327 -2.41 1.41 -9.79
C ILE A 327 -1.34 1.99 -8.86
N THR A 328 -1.40 1.73 -7.55
CA THR A 328 -0.35 2.09 -6.59
C THR A 328 0.86 1.20 -6.76
N VAL A 329 0.65 -0.11 -6.96
CA VAL A 329 1.73 -1.05 -7.34
C VAL A 329 2.37 -0.62 -8.66
N SER A 330 1.53 -0.23 -9.63
CA SER A 330 1.99 0.32 -10.91
C SER A 330 2.83 1.59 -10.74
N ALA A 331 2.46 2.48 -9.81
CA ALA A 331 3.22 3.70 -9.51
C ALA A 331 4.58 3.37 -8.89
N ASN A 332 4.66 2.41 -7.97
CA ASN A 332 5.92 1.96 -7.38
C ASN A 332 6.82 1.27 -8.40
N ALA A 333 6.27 0.44 -9.28
CA ALA A 333 7.02 -0.15 -10.39
C ALA A 333 7.57 0.90 -11.35
N LEU A 334 6.77 1.90 -11.70
CA LEU A 334 7.21 3.03 -12.51
C LEU A 334 8.37 3.79 -11.83
N PHE A 335 8.26 4.05 -10.53
CA PHE A 335 9.33 4.68 -9.74
C PHE A 335 10.61 3.83 -9.72
N GLY A 336 10.49 2.51 -9.48
CA GLY A 336 11.61 1.58 -9.43
C GLY A 336 12.37 1.51 -10.77
N ILE A 337 11.66 1.38 -11.89
CA ILE A 337 12.25 1.42 -13.24
C ILE A 337 12.93 2.78 -13.47
N THR A 338 12.22 3.88 -13.20
CA THR A 338 12.72 5.24 -13.44
C THR A 338 14.03 5.47 -12.70
N ASN A 339 14.03 5.29 -11.37
CA ASN A 339 15.19 5.64 -10.57
C ASN A 339 16.34 4.69 -10.73
N SER A 340 16.08 3.41 -10.99
CA SER A 340 17.18 2.49 -11.26
C SER A 340 17.99 2.92 -12.49
N VAL A 341 17.32 3.44 -13.53
CA VAL A 341 17.97 4.02 -14.70
C VAL A 341 18.62 5.37 -14.39
N LEU A 342 17.91 6.31 -13.75
CA LEU A 342 18.43 7.66 -13.48
C LEU A 342 19.68 7.67 -12.58
N THR A 343 19.75 6.74 -11.63
CA THR A 343 20.88 6.62 -10.67
C THR A 343 22.02 5.76 -11.21
N GLY A 344 21.85 5.13 -12.38
CA GLY A 344 22.80 4.17 -12.94
C GLY A 344 22.93 2.89 -12.10
N LEU A 345 21.91 2.57 -11.30
CA LEU A 345 21.78 1.28 -10.62
C LEU A 345 21.60 0.15 -11.64
N VAL A 346 20.90 0.43 -12.73
CA VAL A 346 20.88 -0.38 -13.96
C VAL A 346 21.31 0.47 -15.16
N THR A 347 21.73 -0.19 -16.24
CA THR A 347 22.08 0.50 -17.48
C THR A 347 20.83 1.01 -18.19
N THR A 348 21.00 2.05 -19.01
CA THR A 348 19.92 2.62 -19.84
C THR A 348 19.37 1.61 -20.85
N GLU A 349 20.16 0.59 -21.19
CA GLU A 349 19.80 -0.51 -22.11
C GLU A 349 18.55 -1.28 -21.68
N VAL A 350 18.17 -1.21 -20.40
CA VAL A 350 16.90 -1.75 -19.91
C VAL A 350 15.70 -1.16 -20.67
N LEU A 351 15.77 0.12 -21.04
CA LEU A 351 14.71 0.81 -21.80
C LEU A 351 14.86 0.64 -23.31
N ASP A 352 15.97 0.06 -23.80
CA ASP A 352 16.11 -0.33 -25.21
C ASP A 352 15.37 -1.65 -25.50
N ASP A 353 14.98 -2.41 -24.46
CA ASP A 353 14.10 -3.57 -24.59
C ASP A 353 12.66 -3.10 -24.91
N PRO A 354 12.12 -3.39 -26.10
CA PRO A 354 10.82 -2.87 -26.51
C PRO A 354 9.66 -3.29 -25.60
N GLU A 355 9.77 -4.44 -24.92
CA GLU A 355 8.72 -4.89 -24.00
C GLU A 355 8.74 -4.09 -22.71
N ILE A 356 9.93 -3.77 -22.18
CA ILE A 356 10.08 -2.93 -20.98
C ILE A 356 9.67 -1.49 -21.30
N GLU A 357 10.13 -0.94 -22.43
CA GLU A 357 9.73 0.38 -22.89
C GLU A 357 8.20 0.50 -22.99
N GLN A 358 7.56 -0.50 -23.61
CA GLN A 358 6.11 -0.54 -23.73
C GLN A 358 5.40 -0.60 -22.37
N ILE A 359 5.88 -1.44 -21.45
CA ILE A 359 5.33 -1.53 -20.08
C ILE A 359 5.45 -0.18 -19.38
N TYR A 360 6.60 0.47 -19.47
CA TYR A 360 6.90 1.76 -18.84
C TYR A 360 5.98 2.89 -19.35
N VAL A 361 5.80 2.99 -20.67
CA VAL A 361 4.91 4.00 -21.30
C VAL A 361 3.43 3.71 -21.02
N ASN A 362 2.99 2.46 -21.20
CA ASN A 362 1.58 2.13 -21.03
C ASN A 362 1.14 2.27 -19.57
N THR A 363 2.00 1.89 -18.62
CA THR A 363 1.71 2.01 -17.19
C THR A 363 1.59 3.47 -16.76
N SER A 364 2.51 4.34 -17.20
CA SER A 364 2.41 5.79 -16.93
C SER A 364 1.18 6.44 -17.59
N THR A 365 0.86 6.03 -18.83
CA THR A 365 -0.35 6.51 -19.53
C THR A 365 -1.63 6.05 -18.81
N MET A 366 -1.67 4.81 -18.31
CA MET A 366 -2.79 4.30 -17.52
C MET A 366 -2.92 5.07 -16.20
N ILE A 367 -1.82 5.33 -15.49
CA ILE A 367 -1.81 6.15 -14.27
C ILE A 367 -2.41 7.53 -14.54
N ALA A 368 -1.92 8.23 -15.56
CA ALA A 368 -2.43 9.55 -15.94
C ALA A 368 -3.92 9.50 -16.31
N PHE A 369 -4.35 8.49 -17.07
CA PHE A 369 -5.77 8.29 -17.40
C PHE A 369 -6.62 8.13 -16.14
N GLN A 370 -6.18 7.34 -15.16
CA GLN A 370 -6.94 7.13 -13.93
C GLN A 370 -7.00 8.39 -13.07
N ILE A 371 -5.93 9.19 -13.01
CA ILE A 371 -5.97 10.52 -12.37
C ILE A 371 -7.02 11.42 -13.06
N HIS A 372 -6.97 11.56 -14.38
CA HIS A 372 -7.88 12.42 -15.14
C HIS A 372 -9.36 12.00 -15.08
N THR A 373 -9.61 10.71 -14.86
CA THR A 373 -10.97 10.15 -14.83
C THR A 373 -11.47 9.90 -13.42
N ASN A 374 -10.77 10.39 -12.39
CA ASN A 374 -11.06 10.12 -10.97
C ASN A 374 -11.26 8.61 -10.73
N PHE A 375 -10.28 7.82 -11.16
CA PHE A 375 -10.25 6.36 -11.01
C PHE A 375 -11.48 5.67 -11.63
N SER A 376 -12.01 6.25 -12.72
CA SER A 376 -13.28 5.86 -13.33
C SER A 376 -14.46 5.80 -12.34
N GLY A 377 -14.42 6.64 -11.31
CA GLY A 377 -15.41 6.70 -10.23
C GLY A 377 -15.30 5.58 -9.19
N ARG A 378 -14.28 4.71 -9.28
CA ARG A 378 -14.10 3.52 -8.44
C ARG A 378 -12.67 3.43 -7.86
N PRO A 379 -12.26 4.40 -7.02
CA PRO A 379 -10.95 4.37 -6.37
C PRO A 379 -10.77 3.10 -5.52
N ASP A 380 -11.84 2.57 -4.92
CA ASP A 380 -11.83 1.32 -4.14
C ASP A 380 -11.44 0.08 -4.95
N LEU A 381 -11.65 0.09 -6.28
CA LEU A 381 -11.20 -0.98 -7.18
C LEU A 381 -9.83 -0.69 -7.80
N ALA A 382 -9.58 0.56 -8.16
CA ALA A 382 -8.31 0.95 -8.78
C ALA A 382 -7.15 0.85 -7.78
N LEU A 383 -7.42 1.22 -6.53
CA LEU A 383 -6.56 1.13 -5.36
C LEU A 383 -6.94 -0.07 -4.52
N THR A 384 -6.86 -1.27 -5.13
CA THR A 384 -7.34 -2.53 -4.55
C THR A 384 -6.72 -2.80 -3.18
N TYR A 385 -5.44 -2.49 -2.98
CA TYR A 385 -4.73 -2.73 -1.73
C TYR A 385 -4.41 -1.45 -0.95
N TYR A 386 -4.35 -0.29 -1.61
CA TYR A 386 -3.85 0.98 -1.06
C TYR A 386 -4.93 2.06 -1.00
N PRO A 387 -5.88 2.01 -0.05
CA PRO A 387 -7.13 2.74 -0.13
C PRO A 387 -6.99 4.28 -0.15
N SER A 388 -5.84 4.82 0.25
CA SER A 388 -5.57 6.26 0.25
C SER A 388 -5.25 6.79 -1.15
N VAL A 389 -6.10 7.69 -1.64
CA VAL A 389 -5.84 8.43 -2.89
C VAL A 389 -4.63 9.37 -2.74
N MET A 390 -4.42 9.93 -1.55
CA MET A 390 -3.30 10.85 -1.26
C MET A 390 -1.96 10.12 -1.28
N GLU A 391 -1.90 8.89 -0.75
CA GLU A 391 -0.71 8.03 -0.85
C GLU A 391 -0.37 7.74 -2.32
N PHE A 392 -1.37 7.36 -3.13
CA PHE A 392 -1.17 7.14 -4.56
C PHE A 392 -0.65 8.38 -5.28
N TYR A 393 -1.23 9.56 -5.03
CA TYR A 393 -0.76 10.81 -5.64
C TYR A 393 0.69 11.13 -5.27
N TRP A 394 1.08 10.90 -4.02
CA TRP A 394 2.47 11.06 -3.62
C TRP A 394 3.38 10.09 -4.38
N PHE A 395 3.06 8.80 -4.47
CA PHE A 395 3.89 7.82 -5.18
C PHE A 395 4.12 8.19 -6.65
N VAL A 396 3.07 8.66 -7.34
CA VAL A 396 3.20 9.12 -8.73
C VAL A 396 4.06 10.39 -8.83
N SER A 397 3.85 11.35 -7.93
CA SER A 397 4.61 12.61 -7.91
C SER A 397 6.11 12.37 -7.72
N ARG A 398 6.52 11.36 -6.93
CA ARG A 398 7.92 11.01 -6.72
C ARG A 398 8.63 10.65 -8.02
N THR A 399 7.96 9.93 -8.92
CA THR A 399 8.52 9.59 -10.25
C THR A 399 8.74 10.85 -11.08
N TYR A 400 7.73 11.72 -11.14
CA TYR A 400 7.82 12.99 -11.86
C TYR A 400 8.95 13.87 -11.33
N ALA A 401 9.08 14.02 -10.00
CA ALA A 401 10.11 14.84 -9.39
C ALA A 401 11.53 14.35 -9.73
N GLN A 402 11.77 13.04 -9.73
CA GLN A 402 13.10 12.50 -10.09
C GLN A 402 13.44 12.71 -11.56
N LEU A 403 12.47 12.51 -12.46
CA LEU A 403 12.62 12.84 -13.88
C LEU A 403 12.95 14.33 -14.06
N GLN A 404 12.20 15.20 -13.38
CA GLN A 404 12.37 16.63 -13.51
C GLN A 404 13.71 17.13 -12.94
N ARG A 405 14.11 16.64 -11.76
CA ARG A 405 15.43 16.92 -11.15
C ARG A 405 16.55 16.55 -12.13
N ARG A 406 16.52 15.33 -12.68
CA ARG A 406 17.56 14.89 -13.63
C ARG A 406 17.52 15.66 -14.93
N HIS A 407 16.33 15.94 -15.47
CA HIS A 407 16.15 16.73 -16.68
C HIS A 407 16.79 18.12 -16.54
N ARG A 408 16.57 18.81 -15.41
CA ARG A 408 17.16 20.14 -15.13
C ARG A 408 18.67 20.09 -14.96
N ALA A 409 19.21 19.05 -14.32
CA ALA A 409 20.63 18.93 -14.04
C ALA A 409 21.46 18.56 -15.28
N THR A 410 21.07 17.50 -16.00
CA THR A 410 21.89 16.90 -17.06
C THR A 410 21.11 16.45 -18.30
N GLY A 411 19.79 16.60 -18.31
CA GLY A 411 18.90 15.94 -19.27
C GLY A 411 18.60 14.48 -18.89
N LEU A 412 17.57 13.90 -19.52
CA LEU A 412 17.18 12.51 -19.31
C LEU A 412 17.95 11.56 -20.25
N PRO A 413 18.32 10.37 -19.77
CA PRO A 413 19.21 9.46 -20.49
C PRO A 413 18.53 8.66 -21.61
N HIS A 414 17.20 8.64 -21.70
CA HIS A 414 16.44 7.93 -22.73
C HIS A 414 15.20 8.72 -23.16
N GLU A 415 14.84 8.66 -24.45
CA GLU A 415 13.75 9.47 -25.05
C GLU A 415 12.40 9.18 -24.37
N VAL A 416 12.10 7.91 -24.13
CA VAL A 416 10.86 7.48 -23.47
C VAL A 416 10.62 8.14 -22.11
N MET A 417 11.68 8.52 -21.39
CA MET A 417 11.57 9.15 -20.09
C MET A 417 11.02 10.58 -20.20
N TYR A 418 11.26 11.28 -21.32
CA TYR A 418 10.62 12.56 -21.60
C TYR A 418 9.12 12.40 -21.81
N THR A 419 8.70 11.35 -22.53
CA THR A 419 7.28 11.03 -22.74
C THR A 419 6.58 10.76 -21.41
N VAL A 420 7.19 9.93 -20.55
CA VAL A 420 6.64 9.64 -19.22
C VAL A 420 6.60 10.89 -18.35
N MET A 421 7.68 11.69 -18.32
CA MET A 421 7.72 12.94 -17.55
C MET A 421 6.58 13.88 -17.96
N SER A 422 6.37 14.12 -19.26
CA SER A 422 5.30 14.99 -19.76
C SER A 422 3.89 14.45 -19.47
N THR A 423 3.71 13.13 -19.57
CA THR A 423 2.42 12.47 -19.30
C THR A 423 2.03 12.61 -17.83
N LEU A 424 2.99 12.40 -16.91
CA LEU A 424 2.75 12.58 -15.48
C LEU A 424 2.61 14.06 -15.11
N GLU A 425 3.39 14.95 -15.73
CA GLU A 425 3.31 16.39 -15.49
C GLU A 425 1.89 16.93 -15.69
N GLU A 426 1.28 16.59 -16.82
CA GLU A 426 -0.08 17.02 -17.15
C GLU A 426 -1.07 16.55 -16.08
N ALA A 427 -1.07 15.26 -15.75
CA ALA A 427 -1.97 14.68 -14.75
C ALA A 427 -1.78 15.28 -13.34
N LEU A 428 -0.52 15.46 -12.92
CA LEU A 428 -0.18 15.92 -11.58
C LEU A 428 -0.45 17.41 -11.38
N ARG A 429 -0.01 18.26 -12.32
CA ARG A 429 -0.12 19.72 -12.22
C ARG A 429 -1.50 20.26 -12.58
N THR A 430 -2.40 19.40 -13.08
CA THR A 430 -3.80 19.75 -13.35
C THR A 430 -4.73 18.99 -12.42
N THR A 431 -5.26 17.84 -12.84
CA THR A 431 -6.34 17.13 -12.16
C THR A 431 -5.99 16.70 -10.74
N MET A 432 -4.79 16.14 -10.50
CA MET A 432 -4.40 15.79 -9.14
C MET A 432 -4.35 17.03 -8.24
N THR A 433 -3.68 18.09 -8.68
CA THR A 433 -3.56 19.34 -7.90
C THR A 433 -4.94 19.94 -7.57
N GLU A 434 -5.84 19.98 -8.55
CA GLU A 434 -7.22 20.46 -8.35
C GLU A 434 -7.97 19.60 -7.33
N ASP A 435 -7.83 18.28 -7.41
CA ASP A 435 -8.48 17.35 -6.51
C ASP A 435 -7.95 17.47 -5.08
N VAL A 436 -6.62 17.47 -4.89
CA VAL A 436 -6.01 17.64 -3.56
C VAL A 436 -6.43 18.97 -2.94
N ILE A 437 -6.32 20.10 -3.65
CA ILE A 437 -6.72 21.40 -3.10
C ILE A 437 -8.20 21.41 -2.69
N LYS A 438 -9.07 20.76 -3.48
CA LYS A 438 -10.51 20.69 -3.21
C LYS A 438 -10.84 19.86 -1.96
N GLN A 439 -10.05 18.83 -1.66
CA GLN A 439 -10.27 17.96 -0.50
C GLN A 439 -9.79 18.57 0.82
N ALA A 440 -8.98 19.64 0.79
CA ALA A 440 -8.49 20.30 2.00
C ALA A 440 -9.63 20.83 2.90
N VAL A 441 -9.64 20.40 4.16
CA VAL A 441 -10.57 20.90 5.18
C VAL A 441 -9.90 21.98 6.00
N TYR A 442 -10.41 23.21 5.92
CA TYR A 442 -9.83 24.36 6.62
C TYR A 442 -10.40 24.52 8.04
N ASN A 443 -9.52 24.50 9.04
CA ASN A 443 -9.83 24.87 10.41
C ASN A 443 -9.49 26.35 10.62
N GLY A 444 -10.45 27.24 10.30
CA GLY A 444 -10.18 28.67 10.25
C GLY A 444 -9.39 29.07 9.00
N THR A 445 -8.51 30.08 9.10
CA THR A 445 -7.73 30.59 7.95
C THR A 445 -6.27 30.12 7.91
N GLU A 446 -5.77 29.54 8.99
CA GLU A 446 -4.34 29.22 9.17
C GLU A 446 -4.01 27.73 9.09
N GLU A 447 -5.00 26.85 9.28
CA GLU A 447 -4.81 25.41 9.34
C GLU A 447 -5.67 24.72 8.28
N ALA A 448 -5.11 23.68 7.67
CA ALA A 448 -5.83 22.77 6.81
C ALA A 448 -5.45 21.33 7.17
N TYR A 449 -6.36 20.39 7.03
CA TYR A 449 -6.09 18.97 7.19
C TYR A 449 -6.84 18.16 6.14
N TYR A 450 -6.51 16.88 6.08
CA TYR A 450 -7.11 15.90 5.19
C TYR A 450 -7.45 14.66 5.99
N ASP A 451 -8.63 14.09 5.72
CA ASP A 451 -9.10 12.82 6.27
C ASP A 451 -9.33 11.88 5.08
N ASP A 452 -9.05 10.59 5.25
CA ASP A 452 -9.39 9.58 4.25
C ASP A 452 -10.71 8.89 4.63
N PHE A 453 -10.66 7.92 5.56
CA PHE A 453 -11.87 7.22 5.99
C PHE A 453 -11.81 6.69 7.42
N LEU A 454 -10.62 6.45 8.00
CA LEU A 454 -10.49 5.81 9.31
C LEU A 454 -11.08 6.70 10.42
N GLY A 455 -12.07 6.16 11.13
CA GLY A 455 -12.72 6.86 12.25
C GLY A 455 -13.77 7.88 11.82
N ASP A 456 -14.09 7.98 10.52
CA ASP A 456 -15.08 8.93 9.99
C ASP A 456 -16.48 8.33 9.80
N GLY A 457 -16.61 7.02 9.99
CA GLY A 457 -17.87 6.26 9.90
C GLY A 457 -18.63 6.11 11.22
N ASP A 458 -18.09 6.64 12.31
CA ASP A 458 -18.57 6.35 13.66
C ASP A 458 -19.76 7.20 14.10
N LYS A 459 -20.45 6.71 15.13
CA LYS A 459 -21.63 7.32 15.72
C LYS A 459 -21.59 7.28 17.24
N ASP A 460 -22.15 8.31 17.86
CA ASP A 460 -22.34 8.35 19.30
C ASP A 460 -23.51 7.46 19.77
N GLU A 461 -23.72 7.38 21.09
CA GLU A 461 -24.83 6.65 21.71
C GLU A 461 -26.22 7.14 21.26
N ASN A 462 -26.31 8.35 20.70
CA ASN A 462 -27.54 8.93 20.15
C ASN A 462 -27.62 8.77 18.62
N ASN A 463 -26.77 7.93 18.02
CA ASN A 463 -26.69 7.66 16.58
C ASN A 463 -26.34 8.92 15.75
N LYS A 464 -25.68 9.91 16.35
CA LYS A 464 -25.12 11.09 15.65
C LYS A 464 -23.71 10.78 15.18
N SER A 465 -23.42 11.11 13.92
CA SER A 465 -22.09 10.92 13.34
C SER A 465 -21.00 11.67 14.13
N ILE A 466 -19.91 10.97 14.40
CA ILE A 466 -18.65 11.48 14.92
C ILE A 466 -17.58 11.26 13.85
N ARG A 467 -16.62 12.20 13.76
CA ARG A 467 -15.41 12.03 12.96
C ARG A 467 -14.21 12.10 13.88
N PHE A 468 -13.57 10.98 14.10
CA PHE A 468 -12.31 10.92 14.84
C PHE A 468 -11.14 11.34 13.94
N GLY A 469 -11.16 10.99 12.65
CA GLY A 469 -10.07 11.23 11.70
C GLY A 469 -8.77 10.57 12.18
N GLU A 470 -8.80 9.26 12.34
CA GLU A 470 -7.68 8.47 12.85
C GLU A 470 -6.53 8.41 11.83
N ASP A 471 -6.79 8.62 10.55
CA ASP A 471 -5.79 8.75 9.49
C ASP A 471 -5.38 10.21 9.19
N ARG A 472 -5.96 11.20 9.89
CA ARG A 472 -5.80 12.64 9.58
C ARG A 472 -4.35 13.09 9.48
N LEU A 473 -3.51 12.64 10.40
CA LEU A 473 -2.09 13.01 10.44
C LEU A 473 -1.35 12.45 9.22
N TYR A 474 -1.60 11.18 8.90
CA TYR A 474 -1.00 10.50 7.75
C TYR A 474 -1.45 11.10 6.42
N THR A 475 -2.77 11.23 6.22
CA THR A 475 -3.36 11.74 4.98
C THR A 475 -2.96 13.20 4.75
N THR A 476 -2.85 14.00 5.81
CA THR A 476 -2.32 15.37 5.71
C THR A 476 -0.85 15.39 5.29
N GLY A 477 -0.02 14.52 5.87
CA GLY A 477 1.39 14.38 5.46
C GLY A 477 1.54 13.97 3.99
N MET A 478 0.72 13.02 3.53
CA MET A 478 0.70 12.59 2.12
C MET A 478 0.29 13.72 1.16
N ALA A 479 -0.76 14.47 1.49
CA ALA A 479 -1.20 15.60 0.67
C ALA A 479 -0.13 16.70 0.55
N ILE A 480 0.56 17.03 1.66
CA ILE A 480 1.69 17.98 1.64
C ILE A 480 2.80 17.44 0.73
N ASN A 481 3.21 16.19 0.93
CA ASN A 481 4.28 15.59 0.14
C ASN A 481 3.93 15.53 -1.35
N ALA A 482 2.69 15.17 -1.72
CA ALA A 482 2.24 15.14 -3.11
C ALA A 482 2.31 16.53 -3.78
N LEU A 483 1.84 17.58 -3.08
CA LEU A 483 1.87 18.95 -3.59
C LEU A 483 3.29 19.51 -3.67
N ILE A 484 4.12 19.35 -2.64
CA ILE A 484 5.52 19.79 -2.64
C ILE A 484 6.30 19.08 -3.74
N THR A 485 6.20 17.75 -3.82
CA THR A 485 6.92 16.94 -4.81
C THR A 485 6.50 17.26 -6.24
N THR A 486 5.25 17.69 -6.46
CA THR A 486 4.76 18.10 -7.78
C THR A 486 5.18 19.52 -8.17
N TRP A 487 5.17 20.46 -7.22
CA TRP A 487 5.31 21.89 -7.50
C TRP A 487 6.65 22.51 -7.12
N THR A 488 7.59 21.69 -6.65
CA THR A 488 8.96 22.10 -6.37
C THR A 488 9.97 21.27 -7.13
N TYR A 489 11.19 21.80 -7.26
CA TYR A 489 12.34 21.06 -7.75
C TYR A 489 13.50 21.21 -6.77
N TYR A 490 14.27 20.14 -6.62
CA TYR A 490 15.50 20.13 -5.84
C TYR A 490 16.69 20.58 -6.70
N ASP A 491 17.43 21.59 -6.25
CA ASP A 491 18.66 22.02 -6.89
C ASP A 491 19.87 21.39 -6.18
N ASP A 492 20.48 20.40 -6.83
CA ASP A 492 21.64 19.67 -6.32
C ASP A 492 22.85 20.57 -6.03
N ASN A 493 22.92 21.79 -6.58
CA ASN A 493 24.02 22.72 -6.32
C ASN A 493 23.83 23.51 -5.02
N THR A 494 22.59 23.88 -4.70
CA THR A 494 22.27 24.69 -3.52
C THR A 494 21.87 23.82 -2.33
N GLY A 495 21.38 22.61 -2.59
CA GLY A 495 20.80 21.73 -1.57
C GLY A 495 19.39 22.13 -1.13
N HIS A 496 18.73 23.01 -1.89
CA HIS A 496 17.42 23.57 -1.54
C HIS A 496 16.33 23.17 -2.53
N LEU A 497 15.09 23.15 -2.02
CA LEU A 497 13.90 23.06 -2.84
C LEU A 497 13.48 24.45 -3.31
N HIS A 498 12.95 24.53 -4.52
CA HIS A 498 12.43 25.77 -5.08
C HIS A 498 11.06 25.54 -5.71
N TRP A 499 10.10 26.41 -5.40
CA TRP A 499 8.83 26.44 -6.11
C TRP A 499 9.05 26.65 -7.61
N HIS A 500 8.26 25.99 -8.44
CA HIS A 500 8.16 26.41 -9.84
C HIS A 500 7.64 27.84 -9.94
N SER A 501 8.15 28.59 -10.91
CA SER A 501 7.79 29.99 -11.14
C SER A 501 6.29 30.20 -11.40
N ASP A 502 5.63 29.17 -11.92
CA ASP A 502 4.21 29.14 -12.25
C ASP A 502 3.37 28.35 -11.23
N THR A 503 3.90 28.06 -10.04
CA THR A 503 3.13 27.43 -8.95
C THR A 503 1.94 28.31 -8.55
N PRO A 504 0.69 27.80 -8.61
CA PRO A 504 -0.49 28.54 -8.19
C PRO A 504 -0.43 28.96 -6.71
N ASP A 505 -0.87 30.17 -6.39
CA ASP A 505 -0.92 30.67 -5.00
C ASP A 505 -1.79 29.79 -4.09
N GLY A 506 -2.85 29.18 -4.66
CA GLY A 506 -3.68 28.21 -3.96
C GLY A 506 -2.90 27.02 -3.43
N VAL A 507 -1.95 26.47 -4.22
CA VAL A 507 -1.07 25.37 -3.79
C VAL A 507 -0.24 25.82 -2.58
N LYS A 508 0.48 26.94 -2.70
CA LYS A 508 1.35 27.44 -1.63
C LYS A 508 0.58 27.68 -0.34
N LYS A 509 -0.59 28.32 -0.43
CA LYS A 509 -1.46 28.59 0.72
C LYS A 509 -1.94 27.30 1.38
N THR A 510 -2.39 26.33 0.61
CA THR A 510 -2.86 25.04 1.13
C THR A 510 -1.72 24.28 1.80
N VAL A 511 -0.54 24.21 1.18
CA VAL A 511 0.65 23.57 1.77
C VAL A 511 1.03 24.24 3.09
N SER A 512 1.14 25.57 3.14
CA SER A 512 1.47 26.28 4.40
C SER A 512 0.45 26.04 5.51
N ALA A 513 -0.85 26.00 5.18
CA ALA A 513 -1.90 25.73 6.15
C ALA A 513 -1.86 24.28 6.66
N ALA A 514 -1.61 23.32 5.77
CA ALA A 514 -1.48 21.92 6.13
C ALA A 514 -0.22 21.63 6.97
N VAL A 515 0.90 22.26 6.63
CA VAL A 515 2.14 22.20 7.43
C VAL A 515 1.92 22.80 8.82
N THR A 516 1.16 23.89 8.92
CA THR A 516 0.84 24.51 10.23
C THR A 516 0.06 23.52 11.11
N PHE A 517 -0.97 22.89 10.56
CA PHE A 517 -1.74 21.85 11.26
C PHE A 517 -0.82 20.69 11.68
N LEU A 518 -0.08 20.12 10.73
CA LEU A 518 0.72 18.93 10.99
C LEU A 518 1.80 19.18 12.05
N ASN A 519 2.51 20.32 11.95
CA ASN A 519 3.54 20.71 12.92
C ASN A 519 2.97 20.87 14.35
N GLN A 520 1.74 21.37 14.47
CA GLN A 520 1.08 21.56 15.76
C GLN A 520 0.60 20.25 16.37
N HIS A 521 0.09 19.32 15.56
CA HIS A 521 -0.69 18.19 16.05
C HIS A 521 0.02 16.83 16.01
N ILE A 522 1.04 16.63 15.16
CA ILE A 522 1.69 15.32 14.94
C ILE A 522 2.28 14.68 16.22
N LEU A 523 2.76 15.49 17.17
CA LEU A 523 3.32 15.04 18.45
C LEU A 523 2.47 15.48 19.66
N SER A 524 1.23 15.91 19.43
CA SER A 524 0.36 16.47 20.48
C SER A 524 -0.35 15.40 21.33
N GLY A 525 -0.57 14.21 20.76
CA GLY A 525 -1.43 13.17 21.32
C GLY A 525 -2.93 13.45 21.18
N GLU A 526 -3.32 14.47 20.40
CA GLU A 526 -4.74 14.78 20.12
C GLU A 526 -5.37 13.84 19.09
N TYR A 527 -4.60 13.45 18.08
CA TYR A 527 -5.02 12.54 17.01
C TYR A 527 -4.15 11.29 17.03
N GLU A 528 -4.76 10.16 16.68
CA GLU A 528 -4.04 8.91 16.48
C GLU A 528 -3.13 9.05 15.25
N PRO A 529 -1.90 8.52 15.28
CA PRO A 529 -1.01 8.49 14.12
C PRO A 529 -1.32 7.27 13.23
N TRP A 530 -2.58 6.87 13.12
CA TRP A 530 -2.96 5.69 12.35
C TRP A 530 -2.97 5.97 10.85
N ASN A 531 -2.97 4.89 10.09
CA ASN A 531 -3.15 4.90 8.63
C ASN A 531 -3.68 3.54 8.17
N ALA A 532 -4.12 3.51 6.91
CA ALA A 532 -4.41 2.28 6.18
C ALA A 532 -3.49 2.21 4.96
N PHE A 533 -2.16 2.17 5.18
CA PHE A 533 -1.20 2.12 4.08
C PHE A 533 -1.35 0.86 3.23
N PHE A 534 -1.98 -0.20 3.74
CA PHE A 534 -2.31 -1.39 2.98
C PHE A 534 -3.59 -2.01 3.54
N SER A 535 -4.29 -2.80 2.73
CA SER A 535 -5.57 -3.41 3.09
C SER A 535 -5.84 -4.69 2.32
N GLY A 536 -6.77 -5.49 2.83
CA GLY A 536 -7.31 -6.61 2.08
C GLY A 536 -8.00 -6.15 0.78
N SER A 537 -7.87 -6.96 -0.27
CA SER A 537 -8.51 -6.67 -1.56
C SER A 537 -10.03 -6.78 -1.54
N PHE A 538 -10.62 -7.39 -0.51
CA PHE A 538 -12.05 -7.45 -0.27
C PHE A 538 -12.41 -6.54 0.92
N LYS A 539 -13.25 -5.54 0.64
CA LYS A 539 -13.75 -4.50 1.54
C LYS A 539 -15.29 -4.47 1.58
N GLY A 540 -15.90 -5.60 1.27
CA GLY A 540 -17.35 -5.79 1.20
C GLY A 540 -17.90 -6.01 -0.20
N HIS A 541 -19.23 -6.15 -0.30
CA HIS A 541 -19.95 -6.48 -1.54
C HIS A 541 -19.49 -5.64 -2.75
N GLY A 542 -19.32 -4.33 -2.56
CA GLY A 542 -18.85 -3.39 -3.60
C GLY A 542 -17.51 -3.74 -4.24
N THR A 543 -16.66 -4.51 -3.57
CA THR A 543 -15.28 -4.83 -3.99
C THR A 543 -15.06 -6.32 -4.23
N SER A 544 -16.13 -7.11 -4.24
CA SER A 544 -16.05 -8.53 -4.53
C SER A 544 -15.89 -8.78 -6.02
N TRP A 545 -14.86 -9.54 -6.41
CA TRP A 545 -14.61 -9.88 -7.81
C TRP A 545 -15.78 -10.66 -8.43
N SER A 546 -16.49 -11.47 -7.64
CA SER A 546 -17.67 -12.24 -8.09
C SER A 546 -18.79 -11.39 -8.67
N GLU A 547 -18.88 -10.11 -8.29
CA GLU A 547 -19.98 -9.22 -8.67
C GLU A 547 -19.78 -8.59 -10.05
N TYR A 548 -18.58 -8.66 -10.61
CA TYR A 548 -18.24 -8.04 -11.90
C TYR A 548 -18.23 -9.07 -13.04
N PRO A 549 -18.60 -8.71 -14.28
CA PRO A 549 -18.61 -9.65 -15.40
C PRO A 549 -17.24 -10.27 -15.67
N ALA A 550 -17.25 -11.58 -15.94
CA ALA A 550 -16.14 -12.33 -16.50
C ALA A 550 -16.61 -13.03 -17.78
N ASN A 551 -15.69 -13.30 -18.71
CA ASN A 551 -15.95 -14.10 -19.92
C ASN A 551 -15.15 -15.42 -19.95
N ARG A 552 -14.28 -15.64 -18.95
CA ARG A 552 -13.52 -16.87 -18.77
C ARG A 552 -13.82 -17.50 -17.43
N TYR A 553 -14.27 -18.75 -17.48
CA TYR A 553 -14.57 -19.59 -16.32
C TYR A 553 -14.09 -21.02 -16.62
N GLU A 554 -13.08 -21.47 -15.90
CA GLU A 554 -12.52 -22.82 -16.08
C GLU A 554 -11.94 -23.37 -14.78
N PHE A 555 -11.92 -24.69 -14.64
CA PHE A 555 -11.09 -25.36 -13.64
C PHE A 555 -9.61 -25.23 -14.01
N PHE A 556 -8.69 -25.43 -13.06
CA PHE A 556 -7.24 -25.41 -13.33
C PHE A 556 -6.82 -26.40 -14.43
N ASN A 557 -7.51 -27.53 -14.54
CA ASN A 557 -7.31 -28.50 -15.62
C ASN A 557 -7.81 -28.03 -17.01
N GLY A 558 -8.38 -26.83 -17.12
CA GLY A 558 -8.87 -26.23 -18.36
C GLY A 558 -10.31 -26.57 -18.74
N THR A 559 -11.01 -27.39 -17.95
CA THR A 559 -12.41 -27.73 -18.18
C THR A 559 -13.27 -26.49 -18.01
N LYS A 560 -14.05 -26.12 -19.04
CA LYS A 560 -14.96 -24.98 -18.99
C LYS A 560 -16.06 -25.21 -17.96
N ILE A 561 -16.37 -24.14 -17.24
CA ILE A 561 -17.45 -24.11 -16.27
C ILE A 561 -18.70 -23.51 -16.93
N THR A 562 -19.81 -24.25 -16.97
CA THR A 562 -21.03 -23.83 -17.69
C THR A 562 -22.13 -23.26 -16.80
N ASP A 563 -22.09 -23.51 -15.49
CA ASP A 563 -23.06 -22.96 -14.54
C ASP A 563 -22.44 -21.79 -13.78
N ILE A 564 -22.74 -20.55 -14.19
CA ILE A 564 -22.19 -19.34 -13.56
C ILE A 564 -22.72 -19.09 -12.13
N HIS A 565 -23.73 -19.84 -11.68
CA HIS A 565 -24.36 -19.68 -10.36
C HIS A 565 -23.83 -20.65 -9.30
N HIS A 566 -22.98 -21.60 -9.68
CA HIS A 566 -22.30 -22.43 -8.70
C HIS A 566 -21.21 -21.60 -8.00
N TYR A 567 -21.12 -21.70 -6.68
CA TYR A 567 -20.01 -21.13 -5.93
C TYR A 567 -18.75 -21.95 -6.22
N TYR A 568 -17.78 -21.34 -6.89
CA TYR A 568 -16.49 -21.96 -7.22
C TYR A 568 -15.40 -21.45 -6.28
N GLY A 569 -15.45 -21.87 -5.00
CA GLY A 569 -14.26 -21.84 -4.16
C GLY A 569 -13.29 -22.95 -4.61
N GLY A 570 -11.99 -22.67 -4.68
CA GLY A 570 -10.96 -23.67 -4.97
C GLY A 570 -10.28 -23.53 -6.34
N GLU A 571 -9.96 -24.66 -6.98
CA GLU A 571 -9.11 -24.83 -8.19
C GLU A 571 -9.74 -24.31 -9.49
N THR A 572 -10.17 -23.05 -9.50
CA THR A 572 -10.86 -22.42 -10.63
C THR A 572 -10.28 -21.05 -10.97
N ILE A 573 -10.47 -20.66 -12.23
CA ILE A 573 -10.13 -19.36 -12.80
C ILE A 573 -11.44 -18.69 -13.20
N ARG A 574 -11.63 -17.46 -12.72
CA ARG A 574 -12.70 -16.55 -13.16
C ARG A 574 -12.10 -15.18 -13.42
N GLY A 575 -12.09 -14.75 -14.67
CA GLY A 575 -11.48 -13.49 -15.06
C GLY A 575 -12.03 -12.93 -16.36
N MET A 576 -11.59 -11.72 -16.71
CA MET A 576 -11.84 -11.11 -18.00
C MET A 576 -10.67 -11.37 -18.94
N GLU A 577 -10.91 -12.12 -19.99
CA GLU A 577 -10.01 -12.40 -21.10
C GLU A 577 -10.17 -11.33 -22.20
N GLY A 578 -9.08 -10.62 -22.49
CA GLY A 578 -8.98 -9.60 -23.53
C GLY A 578 -9.85 -8.35 -23.32
N VAL A 579 -10.09 -7.62 -24.41
CA VAL A 579 -10.99 -6.46 -24.44
C VAL A 579 -12.31 -6.89 -25.09
N VAL A 580 -13.40 -6.82 -24.33
CA VAL A 580 -14.75 -7.22 -24.79
C VAL A 580 -15.50 -6.05 -25.43
N ASN A 581 -16.59 -6.37 -26.13
CA ASN A 581 -17.48 -5.36 -26.68
C ASN A 581 -18.27 -4.64 -25.56
N GLU A 582 -18.35 -3.31 -25.63
CA GLU A 582 -19.04 -2.50 -24.62
C GLU A 582 -20.52 -2.88 -24.46
N THR A 583 -21.23 -3.16 -25.56
CA THR A 583 -22.65 -3.56 -25.48
C THR A 583 -22.81 -4.83 -24.65
N TRP A 584 -21.96 -5.83 -24.89
CA TRP A 584 -21.96 -7.07 -24.11
C TRP A 584 -21.65 -6.80 -22.64
N TYR A 585 -20.63 -5.99 -22.35
CA TYR A 585 -20.24 -5.72 -20.97
C TYR A 585 -21.34 -5.00 -20.17
N GLN A 586 -22.01 -4.02 -20.80
CA GLN A 586 -23.14 -3.30 -20.19
C GLN A 586 -24.36 -4.20 -19.95
N GLU A 587 -24.62 -5.17 -20.84
CA GLU A 587 -25.68 -6.17 -20.65
C GLU A 587 -25.36 -7.07 -19.45
N GLU A 588 -24.11 -7.54 -19.32
CA GLU A 588 -23.68 -8.38 -18.20
C GLU A 588 -23.68 -7.63 -16.86
N LEU A 589 -23.23 -6.37 -16.82
CA LEU A 589 -23.29 -5.53 -15.62
C LEU A 589 -24.71 -5.42 -15.09
N LYS A 590 -25.68 -5.19 -15.99
CA LYS A 590 -27.10 -5.10 -15.64
C LYS A 590 -27.66 -6.45 -15.18
N ALA A 591 -27.33 -7.53 -15.87
CA ALA A 591 -27.79 -8.87 -15.54
C ALA A 591 -27.29 -9.34 -14.17
N ARG A 592 -26.08 -8.91 -13.77
CA ARG A 592 -25.47 -9.25 -12.48
C ARG A 592 -25.83 -8.32 -11.34
N HIS A 593 -26.44 -7.16 -11.63
CA HIS A 593 -26.59 -6.08 -10.65
C HIS A 593 -25.25 -5.65 -10.03
N SER A 594 -24.19 -5.59 -10.85
CA SER A 594 -22.86 -5.22 -10.39
C SER A 594 -22.88 -3.85 -9.69
N PRO A 595 -22.19 -3.69 -8.54
CA PRO A 595 -22.07 -2.39 -7.89
C PRO A 595 -21.20 -1.48 -8.77
N ILE A 596 -21.79 -0.40 -9.30
CA ILE A 596 -21.11 0.53 -10.22
C ILE A 596 -20.66 1.83 -9.56
N ASP A 597 -21.25 2.20 -8.43
CA ASP A 597 -20.95 3.43 -7.69
C ASP A 597 -20.13 3.12 -6.44
N PHE A 598 -19.16 3.97 -6.13
CA PHE A 598 -18.47 3.96 -4.84
C PHE A 598 -19.11 4.97 -3.89
N HIS A 599 -19.45 4.52 -2.68
CA HIS A 599 -20.13 5.34 -1.67
C HIS A 599 -19.26 5.64 -0.45
N GLY A 600 -17.95 5.39 -0.53
CA GLY A 600 -17.02 5.48 0.59
C GLY A 600 -16.88 4.16 1.36
N PHE A 601 -15.74 3.98 2.02
CA PHE A 601 -15.45 2.77 2.81
C PHE A 601 -16.33 2.64 4.07
N ASN A 602 -16.96 3.73 4.51
CA ASN A 602 -17.78 3.78 5.73
C ASN A 602 -19.27 3.48 5.47
N ARG A 603 -19.64 3.10 4.24
CA ARG A 603 -21.05 2.95 3.84
C ARG A 603 -21.61 1.57 4.18
N ASP A 604 -20.86 0.52 3.89
CA ASP A 604 -21.26 -0.86 4.19
C ASP A 604 -20.88 -1.19 5.64
N PRO A 605 -21.67 -2.01 6.35
CA PRO A 605 -21.37 -2.42 7.72
C PRO A 605 -20.28 -3.51 7.79
N GLU A 606 -19.66 -3.86 6.67
CA GLU A 606 -18.65 -4.91 6.59
C GLU A 606 -17.29 -4.36 7.04
N TYR A 607 -16.59 -5.12 7.88
CA TYR A 607 -15.22 -4.82 8.27
C TYR A 607 -14.23 -5.54 7.35
N PHE A 608 -13.04 -4.97 7.19
CA PHE A 608 -11.96 -5.56 6.42
C PHE A 608 -10.60 -5.35 7.10
N PRO A 609 -9.61 -6.22 6.84
CA PRO A 609 -8.28 -6.04 7.39
C PRO A 609 -7.57 -4.86 6.73
N PHE A 610 -6.88 -4.07 7.55
CA PHE A 610 -5.98 -3.03 7.11
C PHE A 610 -4.68 -3.05 7.92
N TRP A 611 -3.62 -2.51 7.34
CA TRP A 611 -2.32 -2.40 7.95
C TRP A 611 -2.06 -0.95 8.32
N CYS A 612 -1.63 -0.78 9.55
CA CYS A 612 -1.35 0.52 10.14
C CYS A 612 0.11 0.54 10.60
N SER A 613 0.83 1.63 10.36
CA SER A 613 2.18 1.82 10.88
C SER A 613 2.35 3.25 11.38
N GLU A 614 2.40 3.41 12.70
CA GLU A 614 2.63 4.72 13.31
C GLU A 614 4.01 5.29 12.91
N ALA A 615 5.03 4.44 12.81
CA ALA A 615 6.35 4.82 12.33
C ALA A 615 6.29 5.41 10.91
N TYR A 616 5.43 4.86 10.06
CA TYR A 616 5.22 5.36 8.71
C TYR A 616 4.47 6.70 8.69
N THR A 617 3.48 6.91 9.56
CA THR A 617 2.84 8.23 9.73
C THR A 617 3.84 9.28 10.17
N TYR A 618 4.68 8.96 11.16
CA TYR A 618 5.67 9.91 11.67
C TYR A 618 6.74 10.26 10.63
N VAL A 619 7.26 9.30 9.88
CA VAL A 619 8.31 9.58 8.88
C VAL A 619 7.77 10.34 7.67
N ILE A 620 6.54 10.07 7.23
CA ILE A 620 5.87 10.84 6.17
C ILE A 620 5.61 12.28 6.62
N SER A 621 5.22 12.46 7.87
CA SER A 621 5.05 13.79 8.45
C SER A 621 6.39 14.52 8.60
N MET A 622 7.45 13.80 9.00
CA MET A 622 8.80 14.36 9.07
C MET A 622 9.30 14.79 7.69
N LEU A 623 9.07 13.99 6.65
CA LEU A 623 9.40 14.31 5.27
C LEU A 623 8.67 15.58 4.80
N ALA A 624 7.36 15.68 5.07
CA ALA A 624 6.55 16.83 4.71
C ALA A 624 7.05 18.13 5.37
N LEU A 625 7.34 18.06 6.67
CA LEU A 625 7.85 19.20 7.43
C LEU A 625 9.27 19.59 7.02
N SER A 626 10.17 18.61 6.86
CA SER A 626 11.58 18.87 6.55
C SER A 626 11.79 19.38 5.13
N THR A 627 10.99 18.92 4.17
CA THR A 627 11.02 19.44 2.79
C THR A 627 10.44 20.83 2.72
N TYR A 628 9.33 21.13 3.41
CA TYR A 628 8.79 22.47 3.49
C TYR A 628 9.79 23.48 4.08
N ASP A 629 10.48 23.13 5.17
CA ASP A 629 11.55 23.97 5.77
C ASP A 629 12.76 24.17 4.84
N ASN A 630 12.94 23.29 3.85
CA ASN A 630 14.02 23.38 2.87
C ASN A 630 13.64 24.17 1.60
N ILE A 631 12.42 24.71 1.51
CA ILE A 631 12.03 25.55 0.37
C ILE A 631 12.60 26.96 0.56
N ALA A 632 13.45 27.39 -0.38
CA ALA A 632 14.15 28.68 -0.36
C ALA A 632 13.39 29.84 -1.00
#